data_AF-A0A6N2VJF4-F1
#
_entry.id   AF-A0A6N2VJF4-F1
#
_cell.length_a   1.000
_cell.length_b   1.000
_cell.length_c   1.000
_cell.angle_alpha   90.00
_cell.angle_beta   90.00
_cell.angle_gamma   90.00
#
_symmetry.space_group_name_H-M   'P 1'
#
loop_
_entity.id
_entity.type
_entity.pdbx_description
1 polymer ?
#
loop_
_entity_poly.entity_id
_entity_poly.type
_entity_poly.pdbx_seq_one_letter_code
_entity_poly.pdbx_strand_id
1 'polypeptide(L)'
;MLKNNKVSRWLSVFLTLVMVLALMPVKEVRAAEVEQDVFVITSFEKQDEWKLEKNTFAAGTKTEDMKFPTEWKVMGYYQADPEKIAEEKLLEKLAWEGTVIQKEQSTEKSLYSEKALAGEYMFRLLLHQNMKVEEGVNVPSQKVIITEESTKPEEPKAEEPKPEEPKVEEPKAEEPEPEVPKNDPAPQKEPISWQLKARIEELTRGDQRILLGKRYRVACEVTGEGVDSLNPPKVTYEVIEGKDVMKVDAEGIAEPQSAGNFKLRVSCETPENVVCDPVVLEGVVKVQDTDATIHWFRIGKWEGKITENSNGSEIVVEVPYGTDVTKLIPDFEIGEYATVDKEMLTEQDFTNPVIYTVTSEDGKNVTTYTVRVQVVCTHQWQPATCTKPETCQVCGNTRGEAKGHSWKEATCTEPKTCTVCKVTEGSPLGHSWGEWKLVKKPTTKEGGLEERICSRCQEKETREVPRLNIIGKAENNYITGIKEKGVYGLDEVITIQAYGDGMKNEKPIANDVRYLPTGWQISTYTGWDKEPYQASFRIKTAGNYQLQVHFQKQVFDGEKWVNQKETDVKKVNFTISTNKVVPVKTGDESPILMLAVLVLLSATAMAIGMGWRLRRKIR
;
A
#
# COMPACT_ATOMS: atom_id res chain seq x y z
N MET A 1 -23.70 3.57 60.71
CA MET A 1 -22.75 2.49 61.06
C MET A 1 -22.96 1.39 60.03
N LEU A 2 -22.01 0.79 59.30
CA LEU A 2 -20.55 0.63 59.38
C LEU A 2 -19.94 0.97 57.99
N LYS A 3 -18.84 1.70 57.84
CA LYS A 3 -17.41 1.40 58.05
C LYS A 3 -16.78 0.41 57.05
N ASN A 4 -15.92 1.00 56.20
CA ASN A 4 -14.72 0.47 55.53
C ASN A 4 -14.85 -0.66 54.50
N ASN A 5 -14.53 -0.36 53.23
CA ASN A 5 -13.28 -0.89 52.66
C ASN A 5 -12.76 -0.11 51.43
N LYS A 6 -11.43 0.04 51.43
CA LYS A 6 -10.61 0.90 50.58
C LYS A 6 -10.37 0.29 49.19
N VAL A 7 -11.35 0.37 48.29
CA VAL A 7 -11.15 0.07 46.85
C VAL A 7 -11.59 1.23 45.93
N SER A 8 -12.27 2.24 46.48
CA SER A 8 -12.88 3.33 45.69
C SER A 8 -11.94 4.51 45.34
N ARG A 9 -10.62 4.43 45.59
CA ARG A 9 -9.69 5.56 45.35
C ARG A 9 -8.74 5.40 44.16
N TRP A 10 -8.85 4.30 43.42
CA TRP A 10 -8.07 4.07 42.18
C TRP A 10 -8.93 4.06 40.90
N LEU A 11 -10.26 3.95 41.01
CA LEU A 11 -11.16 4.04 39.86
C LEU A 11 -11.49 5.48 39.42
N SER A 12 -11.29 6.48 40.29
CA SER A 12 -11.62 7.88 39.99
C SER A 12 -10.50 8.65 39.27
N VAL A 13 -9.29 8.13 39.20
CA VAL A 13 -8.14 8.79 38.53
C VAL A 13 -7.95 8.28 37.10
N PHE A 14 -8.40 7.06 36.81
CA PHE A 14 -8.35 6.49 35.46
C PHE A 14 -9.54 6.93 34.58
N LEU A 15 -10.68 7.31 35.17
CA LEU A 15 -11.86 7.76 34.41
C LEU A 15 -11.79 9.24 34.01
N THR A 16 -10.93 10.05 34.64
CA THR A 16 -10.70 11.46 34.26
C THR A 16 -9.61 11.63 33.21
N LEU A 17 -8.78 10.61 32.95
CA LEU A 17 -7.76 10.64 31.89
C LEU A 17 -8.34 10.20 30.52
N VAL A 18 -9.43 9.44 30.52
CA VAL A 18 -10.12 8.99 29.29
C VAL A 18 -11.10 10.06 28.75
N MET A 19 -11.42 11.09 29.53
CA MET A 19 -12.33 12.18 29.12
C MET A 19 -11.61 13.50 28.76
N VAL A 20 -10.29 13.50 28.54
CA VAL A 20 -9.54 14.67 28.04
C VAL A 20 -8.94 14.44 26.64
N LEU A 21 -9.11 13.25 26.06
CA LEU A 21 -8.70 12.92 24.68
C LEU A 21 -9.86 12.93 23.66
N ALA A 22 -10.99 13.58 24.00
CA ALA A 22 -12.17 13.70 23.12
C ALA A 22 -12.49 15.15 22.71
N LEU A 23 -11.54 16.09 22.85
CA LEU A 23 -11.67 17.48 22.38
C LEU A 23 -10.43 17.93 21.59
N MET A 24 -10.00 17.13 20.62
CA MET A 24 -9.18 17.65 19.52
C MET A 24 -10.10 17.95 18.33
N PRO A 25 -10.00 19.15 17.71
CA PRO A 25 -10.80 19.48 16.56
C PRO A 25 -10.50 18.47 15.44
N VAL A 26 -11.58 17.93 14.87
CA VAL A 26 -11.57 17.13 13.64
C VAL A 26 -10.89 17.97 12.56
N LYS A 27 -9.60 17.73 12.37
CA LYS A 27 -8.88 18.19 11.19
C LYS A 27 -9.31 17.25 10.07
N GLU A 28 -9.92 17.83 9.05
CA GLU A 28 -10.39 17.19 7.83
C GLU A 28 -9.46 16.05 7.39
N VAL A 29 -9.98 14.82 7.39
CA VAL A 29 -9.36 13.71 6.66
C VAL A 29 -9.64 14.00 5.18
N ARG A 30 -8.79 14.83 4.57
CA ARG A 30 -8.57 14.75 3.14
C ARG A 30 -7.87 13.42 2.89
N ALA A 31 -8.39 12.65 1.94
CA ALA A 31 -7.70 11.50 1.40
C ALA A 31 -6.27 11.94 1.04
N ALA A 32 -5.28 11.39 1.75
CA ALA A 32 -3.91 11.49 1.31
C ALA A 32 -3.83 10.66 0.01
N GLU A 33 -3.70 11.36 -1.11
CA GLU A 33 -3.07 10.76 -2.28
C GLU A 33 -1.76 10.13 -1.82
N VAL A 34 -1.53 8.89 -2.23
CA VAL A 34 -0.24 8.23 -2.06
C VAL A 34 0.75 9.02 -2.91
N GLU A 35 1.38 10.04 -2.33
CA GLU A 35 2.57 10.66 -2.90
C GLU A 35 3.61 9.54 -3.04
N GLN A 36 3.95 9.17 -4.27
CA GLN A 36 5.10 8.31 -4.52
C GLN A 36 6.33 9.01 -3.91
N ASP A 37 7.01 8.36 -2.97
CA ASP A 37 8.21 8.91 -2.31
C ASP A 37 9.23 9.33 -3.37
N VAL A 38 9.39 10.65 -3.55
CA VAL A 38 10.30 11.23 -4.54
C VAL A 38 11.72 11.17 -4.01
N PHE A 39 12.64 10.56 -4.76
CA PHE A 39 14.07 10.55 -4.43
C PHE A 39 14.77 11.76 -5.06
N VAL A 40 15.42 12.59 -4.26
CA VAL A 40 16.15 13.78 -4.69
C VAL A 40 17.64 13.45 -4.79
N ILE A 41 18.18 13.46 -6.00
CA ILE A 41 19.59 13.21 -6.30
C ILE A 41 20.42 14.46 -6.03
N THR A 42 21.48 14.31 -5.23
CA THR A 42 22.41 15.38 -4.85
C THR A 42 23.76 15.25 -5.57
N SER A 43 24.13 14.08 -6.08
CA SER A 43 25.28 13.90 -6.96
C SER A 43 25.26 12.60 -7.75
N PHE A 44 25.96 12.59 -8.89
CA PHE A 44 26.24 11.40 -9.70
C PHE A 44 27.70 10.99 -9.50
N GLU A 45 27.97 9.72 -9.20
CA GLU A 45 29.33 9.23 -9.01
C GLU A 45 30.14 9.34 -10.32
N LYS A 46 31.35 9.90 -10.26
CA LYS A 46 32.30 10.00 -11.39
C LYS A 46 31.75 10.71 -12.65
N GLN A 47 30.77 11.59 -12.49
CA GLN A 47 30.19 12.34 -13.61
C GLN A 47 31.22 13.12 -14.44
N ASP A 48 32.15 13.81 -13.78
CA ASP A 48 33.17 14.63 -14.47
C ASP A 48 34.28 13.79 -15.14
N GLU A 49 34.41 12.52 -14.76
CA GLU A 49 35.38 11.56 -15.30
C GLU A 49 34.80 10.74 -16.46
N TRP A 50 33.47 10.61 -16.54
CA TRP A 50 32.81 9.83 -17.57
C TRP A 50 32.83 10.53 -18.94
N LYS A 51 33.35 9.81 -19.94
CA LYS A 51 33.26 10.16 -21.36
C LYS A 51 33.00 8.90 -22.16
N LEU A 52 32.17 9.01 -23.20
CA LEU A 52 31.91 7.91 -24.11
C LEU A 52 33.19 7.55 -24.90
N GLU A 53 33.54 6.26 -24.96
CA GLU A 53 34.77 5.78 -25.65
C GLU A 53 34.78 6.15 -27.14
N LYS A 54 33.61 6.15 -27.77
CA LYS A 54 33.39 6.55 -29.16
C LYS A 54 32.19 7.50 -29.19
N ASN A 55 32.36 8.69 -29.74
CA ASN A 55 31.31 9.71 -29.79
C ASN A 55 30.83 10.02 -31.22
N THR A 56 31.22 9.21 -32.21
CA THR A 56 30.83 9.35 -33.62
C THR A 56 30.25 8.04 -34.13
N PHE A 57 29.06 8.06 -34.71
CA PHE A 57 28.34 6.87 -35.18
C PHE A 57 27.70 7.09 -36.55
N ALA A 58 27.44 6.01 -37.29
CA ALA A 58 26.74 6.11 -38.57
C ALA A 58 25.25 6.36 -38.35
N ALA A 59 24.57 7.01 -39.31
CA ALA A 59 23.12 7.07 -39.36
C ALA A 59 22.52 5.65 -39.28
N GLY A 60 21.42 5.47 -38.54
CA GLY A 60 20.85 4.14 -38.26
C GLY A 60 21.41 3.39 -37.06
N THR A 61 22.45 3.89 -36.37
CA THR A 61 23.00 3.21 -35.17
C THR A 61 21.98 3.21 -34.02
N LYS A 62 21.73 2.05 -33.41
CA LYS A 62 20.84 1.97 -32.24
C LYS A 62 21.52 2.57 -31.00
N THR A 63 20.75 3.19 -30.12
CA THR A 63 21.27 3.75 -28.87
C THR A 63 21.92 2.70 -27.96
N GLU A 64 21.43 1.46 -27.99
CA GLU A 64 22.01 0.30 -27.32
C GLU A 64 23.42 -0.03 -27.82
N ASP A 65 23.68 0.17 -29.12
CA ASP A 65 24.98 -0.07 -29.76
C ASP A 65 26.00 1.07 -29.51
N MET A 66 25.53 2.22 -29.00
CA MET A 66 26.38 3.36 -28.64
C MET A 66 27.10 3.19 -27.30
N LYS A 67 26.82 2.12 -26.56
CA LYS A 67 27.47 1.76 -25.28
C LYS A 67 27.36 2.83 -24.19
N PHE A 68 26.19 3.45 -24.03
CA PHE A 68 25.91 4.28 -22.86
C PHE A 68 25.86 3.45 -21.57
N PRO A 69 26.19 4.02 -20.40
CA PRO A 69 26.02 3.35 -19.11
C PRO A 69 24.57 2.91 -18.90
N THR A 70 24.39 1.65 -18.53
CA THR A 70 23.09 1.06 -18.17
C THR A 70 22.84 1.10 -16.67
N GLU A 71 23.87 1.41 -15.88
CA GLU A 71 23.81 1.60 -14.44
C GLU A 71 24.62 2.84 -14.02
N TRP A 72 24.18 3.52 -12.96
CA TRP A 72 24.89 4.67 -12.41
C TRP A 72 24.59 4.83 -10.93
N LYS A 73 25.64 5.01 -10.14
CA LYS A 73 25.54 5.23 -8.70
C LYS A 73 25.30 6.70 -8.36
N VAL A 74 24.30 6.97 -7.55
CA VAL A 74 23.93 8.33 -7.14
C VAL A 74 23.86 8.46 -5.63
N MET A 75 24.10 9.67 -5.13
CA MET A 75 23.77 10.05 -3.76
C MET A 75 22.49 10.87 -3.76
N GLY A 76 21.63 10.69 -2.76
CA GLY A 76 20.39 11.45 -2.65
C GLY A 76 19.64 11.16 -1.36
N TYR A 77 18.46 11.76 -1.20
CA TYR A 77 17.59 11.52 -0.04
C TYR A 77 16.13 11.45 -0.49
N TYR A 78 15.27 10.78 0.28
CA TYR A 78 13.84 10.82 0.02
C TYR A 78 13.25 12.15 0.48
N GLN A 79 12.45 12.78 -0.37
CA GLN A 79 11.85 14.10 -0.09
C GLN A 79 10.96 14.08 1.17
N ALA A 80 10.43 12.91 1.53
CA ALA A 80 9.63 12.69 2.75
C ALA A 80 10.48 12.56 4.04
N ASP A 81 11.81 12.43 3.94
CA ASP A 81 12.70 12.33 5.11
C ASP A 81 12.93 13.73 5.71
N PRO A 82 12.45 14.01 6.95
CA PRO A 82 12.63 15.31 7.60
C PRO A 82 14.09 15.62 7.93
N GLU A 83 14.97 14.62 8.03
CA GLU A 83 16.39 14.79 8.31
C GLU A 83 17.25 14.83 7.04
N LYS A 84 16.66 14.58 5.86
CA LYS A 84 17.32 14.53 4.55
C LYS A 84 18.62 13.73 4.56
N ILE A 85 18.56 12.52 5.11
CA ILE A 85 19.75 11.68 5.26
C ILE A 85 20.18 11.21 3.86
N ALA A 86 21.40 11.60 3.46
CA ALA A 86 21.95 11.20 2.17
C ALA A 86 22.28 9.70 2.18
N GLU A 87 21.67 8.97 1.25
CA GLU A 87 21.92 7.56 0.99
C GLU A 87 22.39 7.33 -0.44
N GLU A 88 23.05 6.19 -0.61
CA GLU A 88 23.61 5.71 -1.85
C GLU A 88 22.59 4.84 -2.58
N LYS A 89 22.36 5.12 -3.87
CA LYS A 89 21.43 4.35 -4.70
C LYS A 89 22.07 4.00 -6.04
N LEU A 90 22.00 2.73 -6.42
CA LEU A 90 22.36 2.29 -7.76
C LEU A 90 21.13 2.42 -8.67
N LEU A 91 21.24 3.22 -9.72
CA LEU A 91 20.25 3.29 -10.79
C LEU A 91 20.59 2.20 -11.81
N GLU A 92 19.62 1.40 -12.21
CA GLU A 92 19.78 0.31 -13.18
C GLU A 92 18.81 0.54 -14.36
N LYS A 93 19.11 -0.05 -15.53
CA LYS A 93 18.30 0.05 -16.76
C LYS A 93 18.09 1.51 -17.21
N LEU A 94 19.18 2.27 -17.15
CA LEU A 94 19.17 3.68 -17.54
C LEU A 94 18.81 3.87 -19.02
N ALA A 95 17.95 4.85 -19.28
CA ALA A 95 17.55 5.25 -20.62
C ALA A 95 18.16 6.61 -20.98
N TRP A 96 18.54 6.78 -22.24
CA TRP A 96 19.19 7.98 -22.74
C TRP A 96 18.39 8.57 -23.90
N GLU A 97 18.19 9.88 -23.88
CA GLU A 97 17.43 10.62 -24.89
C GLU A 97 18.35 11.57 -25.65
N GLY A 98 18.46 11.39 -26.97
CA GLY A 98 19.21 12.28 -27.85
C GLY A 98 18.34 13.43 -28.36
N THR A 99 18.83 14.65 -28.31
CA THR A 99 18.19 15.84 -28.89
C THR A 99 19.15 16.52 -29.86
N VAL A 100 18.66 17.02 -31.00
CA VAL A 100 19.50 17.71 -31.97
C VAL A 100 20.12 18.97 -31.38
N ILE A 101 21.38 19.25 -31.71
CA ILE A 101 22.05 20.51 -31.42
C ILE A 101 21.91 21.41 -32.65
N GLN A 102 20.80 22.14 -32.76
CA GLN A 102 20.67 23.16 -33.82
C GLN A 102 21.41 24.44 -33.42
N LYS A 103 22.12 25.05 -34.38
CA LYS A 103 22.59 26.43 -34.28
C LYS A 103 21.38 27.35 -34.47
N GLU A 104 20.97 27.99 -33.38
CA GLU A 104 20.09 29.16 -33.24
C GLU A 104 18.96 29.34 -34.29
N GLN A 105 17.71 29.26 -33.80
CA GLN A 105 16.42 29.55 -34.48
C GLN A 105 15.63 28.35 -35.04
N SER A 106 15.20 27.43 -34.18
CA SER A 106 13.89 26.78 -34.31
C SER A 106 13.40 26.27 -32.95
N THR A 107 12.09 26.29 -32.70
CA THR A 107 11.47 25.93 -31.41
C THR A 107 11.02 24.47 -31.31
N GLU A 108 11.44 23.60 -32.23
CA GLU A 108 11.11 22.17 -32.19
C GLU A 108 12.32 21.33 -31.80
N LYS A 109 12.24 20.67 -30.64
CA LYS A 109 13.21 19.66 -30.18
C LYS A 109 13.03 18.40 -31.01
N SER A 110 13.78 18.22 -32.10
CA SER A 110 13.81 16.91 -32.76
C SER A 110 14.60 15.92 -31.92
N LEU A 111 13.96 14.78 -31.62
CA LEU A 111 14.53 13.67 -30.87
C LEU A 111 15.30 12.73 -31.81
N TYR A 112 16.38 12.15 -31.30
CA TYR A 112 17.15 11.15 -32.03
C TYR A 112 16.32 9.88 -32.23
N SER A 113 16.38 9.34 -33.45
CA SER A 113 15.87 8.02 -33.82
C SER A 113 16.83 7.38 -34.83
N GLU A 114 16.66 6.09 -35.13
CA GLU A 114 17.48 5.42 -36.15
C GLU A 114 17.33 6.06 -37.55
N LYS A 115 16.26 6.82 -37.79
CA LYS A 115 16.02 7.58 -39.04
C LYS A 115 16.52 9.03 -38.96
N ALA A 116 17.15 9.43 -37.86
CA ALA A 116 17.57 10.80 -37.66
C ALA A 116 18.73 11.17 -38.61
N LEU A 117 18.68 12.39 -39.15
CA LEU A 117 19.66 12.90 -40.11
C LEU A 117 21.05 13.03 -39.46
N ALA A 118 22.09 13.03 -40.30
CA ALA A 118 23.44 13.32 -39.87
C ALA A 118 23.51 14.70 -39.20
N GLY A 119 24.25 14.79 -38.09
CA GLY A 119 24.25 15.98 -37.26
C GLY A 119 24.81 15.74 -35.86
N GLU A 120 24.85 16.81 -35.06
CA GLU A 120 25.29 16.75 -33.67
C GLU A 120 24.06 16.59 -32.75
N TYR A 121 24.13 15.66 -31.80
CA TYR A 121 23.07 15.37 -30.84
C TYR A 121 23.61 15.44 -29.41
N MET A 122 22.84 16.02 -28.48
CA MET A 122 23.07 15.90 -27.04
C MET A 122 22.22 14.78 -26.48
N PHE A 123 22.86 13.71 -26.02
CA PHE A 123 22.22 12.64 -25.27
C PHE A 123 22.19 13.00 -23.79
N ARG A 124 21.01 12.95 -23.16
CA ARG A 124 20.81 13.18 -21.73
C ARG A 124 20.21 11.95 -21.06
N LEU A 125 20.64 11.68 -19.84
CA LEU A 125 20.06 10.60 -19.03
C LEU A 125 18.60 10.94 -18.66
N LEU A 126 17.68 10.00 -18.94
CA LEU A 126 16.28 10.09 -18.51
C LEU A 126 16.14 9.51 -17.10
N LEU A 127 15.60 10.32 -16.19
CA LEU A 127 15.29 9.90 -14.82
C LEU A 127 13.84 9.45 -14.70
N HIS A 128 13.58 8.51 -13.80
CA HIS A 128 12.21 8.06 -13.51
C HIS A 128 11.35 9.19 -12.94
N GLN A 129 10.03 9.10 -13.13
CA GLN A 129 9.06 10.14 -12.72
C GLN A 129 9.06 10.42 -11.20
N ASN A 130 9.51 9.46 -10.38
CA ASN A 130 9.65 9.60 -8.92
C ASN A 130 11.06 10.04 -8.50
N MET A 131 11.85 10.61 -9.40
CA MET A 131 13.19 11.11 -9.11
C MET A 131 13.30 12.57 -9.52
N LYS A 132 13.96 13.37 -8.67
CA LYS A 132 14.30 14.77 -8.93
C LYS A 132 15.78 14.98 -8.71
N VAL A 133 16.30 16.06 -9.26
CA VAL A 133 17.70 16.46 -9.12
C VAL A 133 17.72 17.75 -8.34
N GLU A 134 18.61 17.84 -7.35
CA GLU A 134 18.77 19.05 -6.54
C GLU A 134 19.26 20.22 -7.40
N GLU A 135 18.83 21.42 -7.05
CA GLU A 135 19.19 22.63 -7.79
C GLU A 135 20.71 22.80 -7.84
N GLY A 136 21.27 22.91 -9.05
CA GLY A 136 22.71 23.00 -9.28
C GLY A 136 23.42 21.67 -9.59
N VAL A 137 22.74 20.53 -9.51
CA VAL A 137 23.28 19.23 -9.92
C VAL A 137 22.98 18.99 -11.41
N ASN A 138 24.03 18.78 -12.21
CA ASN A 138 23.87 18.53 -13.64
C ASN A 138 23.51 17.07 -13.88
N VAL A 139 22.53 16.79 -14.74
CA VAL A 139 22.26 15.41 -15.20
C VAL A 139 23.35 15.00 -16.21
N PRO A 140 23.88 13.76 -16.14
CA PRO A 140 24.83 13.26 -17.13
C PRO A 140 24.34 13.45 -18.56
N SER A 141 25.19 14.03 -19.39
CA SER A 141 24.90 14.27 -20.80
C SER A 141 26.16 14.18 -21.66
N GLN A 142 26.00 13.80 -22.92
CA GLN A 142 27.10 13.56 -23.85
C GLN A 142 26.75 14.02 -25.25
N LYS A 143 27.68 14.74 -25.88
CA LYS A 143 27.60 15.08 -27.30
C LYS A 143 28.01 13.89 -28.16
N VAL A 144 27.18 13.57 -29.15
CA VAL A 144 27.37 12.50 -30.13
C VAL A 144 27.23 13.06 -31.54
N ILE A 145 28.08 12.64 -32.46
CA ILE A 145 28.08 13.05 -33.88
C ILE A 145 27.57 11.88 -34.72
N ILE A 146 26.56 12.12 -35.54
CA ILE A 146 26.03 11.13 -36.49
C ILE A 146 26.48 11.48 -37.89
N THR A 147 27.15 10.55 -38.58
CA THR A 147 27.68 10.73 -39.94
C THR A 147 26.90 9.87 -40.95
N GLU A 148 26.77 10.35 -42.18
CA GLU A 148 26.19 9.54 -43.27
C GLU A 148 27.08 8.34 -43.61
N GLU A 149 26.48 7.19 -43.95
CA GLU A 149 27.20 5.96 -44.29
C GLU A 149 27.91 6.13 -45.64
N SER A 150 29.22 5.83 -45.68
CA SER A 150 30.02 5.93 -46.91
C SER A 150 30.34 4.55 -47.48
N THR A 151 29.87 4.28 -48.70
CA THR A 151 30.42 3.25 -49.59
C THR A 151 31.52 3.87 -50.47
N LYS A 152 32.79 3.41 -50.37
CA LYS A 152 33.94 3.77 -51.24
C LYS A 152 34.41 2.51 -52.02
N PRO A 153 35.24 2.53 -53.11
CA PRO A 153 36.42 3.40 -53.32
C PRO A 153 36.76 3.87 -54.77
N GLU A 154 37.39 5.05 -54.94
CA GLU A 154 38.57 5.28 -55.83
C GLU A 154 39.16 6.71 -55.68
N GLU A 155 40.46 6.85 -55.96
CA GLU A 155 41.29 8.07 -56.12
C GLU A 155 42.16 7.81 -57.39
N PRO A 156 42.80 8.81 -58.09
CA PRO A 156 43.27 10.12 -57.60
C PRO A 156 43.16 11.36 -58.56
N LYS A 157 43.30 12.54 -57.94
CA LYS A 157 43.77 13.90 -58.38
C LYS A 157 43.82 14.32 -59.87
N ALA A 158 43.26 15.51 -60.15
CA ALA A 158 43.91 16.59 -60.92
C ALA A 158 43.32 17.98 -60.57
N GLU A 159 44.09 19.03 -60.85
CA GLU A 159 44.14 20.39 -60.26
C GLU A 159 42.99 21.39 -60.55
N GLU A 160 42.93 22.41 -59.68
CA GLU A 160 42.32 23.76 -59.78
C GLU A 160 42.58 24.52 -61.12
N PRO A 161 41.92 25.66 -61.46
CA PRO A 161 41.38 26.70 -60.57
C PRO A 161 40.05 27.42 -60.97
N LYS A 162 39.59 28.27 -60.03
CA LYS A 162 38.70 29.47 -60.15
C LYS A 162 38.95 30.31 -61.43
N PRO A 163 38.03 31.18 -61.93
CA PRO A 163 37.21 32.12 -61.12
C PRO A 163 35.82 32.56 -61.69
N GLU A 164 35.21 33.48 -60.95
CA GLU A 164 34.32 34.60 -61.36
C GLU A 164 32.80 34.40 -61.57
N GLU A 165 32.04 34.96 -60.62
CA GLU A 165 30.65 35.40 -60.77
C GLU A 165 30.59 36.70 -61.60
N PRO A 166 29.59 36.90 -62.47
CA PRO A 166 29.23 38.24 -62.93
C PRO A 166 28.16 38.85 -62.03
N LYS A 167 28.48 40.01 -61.45
CA LYS A 167 27.51 41.03 -61.06
C LYS A 167 26.85 41.58 -62.33
N VAL A 168 25.52 41.70 -62.34
CA VAL A 168 24.82 42.59 -63.27
C VAL A 168 23.87 43.47 -62.47
N GLU A 169 23.97 44.75 -62.80
CA GLU A 169 23.45 45.94 -62.13
C GLU A 169 21.95 46.15 -62.33
N GLU A 170 21.30 46.74 -61.32
CA GLU A 170 20.05 47.48 -61.50
C GLU A 170 20.29 48.71 -62.39
N PRO A 171 19.33 49.11 -63.23
CA PRO A 171 19.22 50.50 -63.61
C PRO A 171 17.97 51.15 -63.01
N LYS A 172 18.28 52.32 -62.47
CA LYS A 172 17.47 53.33 -61.83
C LYS A 172 16.62 54.10 -62.84
N ALA A 173 15.50 54.61 -62.34
CA ALA A 173 14.55 55.51 -63.00
C ALA A 173 15.20 56.71 -63.70
N GLU A 174 14.59 57.11 -64.82
CA GLU A 174 14.74 58.42 -65.45
C GLU A 174 13.35 58.96 -65.84
N GLU A 175 13.08 60.20 -65.44
CA GLU A 175 11.89 61.02 -65.74
C GLU A 175 12.27 62.04 -66.85
N PRO A 176 11.37 62.91 -67.36
CA PRO A 176 11.06 63.01 -68.79
C PRO A 176 11.45 64.36 -69.44
N GLU A 177 11.27 64.49 -70.76
CA GLU A 177 10.94 65.74 -71.48
C GLU A 177 10.76 65.44 -73.00
N PRO A 178 10.13 66.30 -73.84
CA PRO A 178 9.05 67.27 -73.61
C PRO A 178 7.89 67.16 -74.65
N GLU A 179 6.73 67.77 -74.33
CA GLU A 179 5.62 68.02 -75.27
C GLU A 179 5.73 69.38 -75.98
N VAL A 180 5.40 69.46 -77.29
CA VAL A 180 4.68 70.59 -77.95
C VAL A 180 4.01 70.10 -79.28
N PRO A 181 3.07 70.81 -79.95
CA PRO A 181 1.64 70.49 -79.93
C PRO A 181 0.95 70.26 -81.31
N LYS A 182 -0.27 69.68 -81.22
CA LYS A 182 -1.51 69.85 -82.04
C LYS A 182 -1.46 69.69 -83.57
N ASN A 183 -2.31 68.79 -84.07
CA ASN A 183 -3.39 69.13 -85.01
C ASN A 183 -4.45 68.01 -85.09
N ASP A 184 -5.70 68.37 -84.81
CA ASP A 184 -6.89 67.54 -85.04
C ASP A 184 -7.16 67.36 -86.54
N PRO A 185 -7.64 66.17 -86.96
CA PRO A 185 -8.53 66.08 -88.10
C PRO A 185 -9.91 65.53 -87.68
N ALA A 186 -10.92 66.32 -88.01
CA ALA A 186 -12.33 66.04 -88.36
C ALA A 186 -13.01 64.69 -87.97
N PRO A 187 -14.29 64.73 -87.56
CA PRO A 187 -14.99 63.59 -86.96
C PRO A 187 -15.22 62.46 -87.97
N GLN A 188 -14.54 61.34 -87.76
CA GLN A 188 -14.94 60.05 -88.30
C GLN A 188 -16.03 59.50 -87.37
N LYS A 189 -17.11 58.93 -87.92
CA LYS A 189 -18.15 58.26 -87.11
C LYS A 189 -17.47 57.28 -86.16
N GLU A 190 -17.70 57.42 -84.86
CA GLU A 190 -17.22 56.47 -83.86
C GLU A 190 -17.70 55.07 -84.23
N PRO A 191 -16.80 54.06 -84.27
CA PRO A 191 -17.21 52.70 -84.58
C PRO A 191 -18.11 52.16 -83.46
N ILE A 192 -19.05 51.29 -83.82
CA ILE A 192 -19.95 50.66 -82.85
C ILE A 192 -19.10 49.77 -81.92
N SER A 193 -19.21 49.97 -80.60
CA SER A 193 -18.46 49.18 -79.61
C SER A 193 -19.31 48.04 -79.05
N TRP A 194 -18.77 46.82 -79.08
CA TRP A 194 -19.32 45.65 -78.41
C TRP A 194 -18.53 45.32 -77.14
N GLN A 195 -19.25 44.88 -76.11
CA GLN A 195 -18.71 44.44 -74.84
C GLN A 195 -18.75 42.92 -74.78
N LEU A 196 -17.57 42.29 -74.72
CA LEU A 196 -17.40 40.86 -74.51
C LEU A 196 -17.13 40.60 -73.02
N LYS A 197 -17.87 39.66 -72.43
CA LYS A 197 -17.58 39.08 -71.12
C LYS A 197 -17.29 37.60 -71.30
N ALA A 198 -16.22 37.12 -70.69
CA ALA A 198 -15.85 35.71 -70.72
C ALA A 198 -15.53 35.22 -69.31
N ARG A 199 -15.85 33.96 -69.00
CA ARG A 199 -15.44 33.26 -67.78
C ARG A 199 -15.31 31.77 -68.04
N ILE A 200 -14.49 31.09 -67.25
CA ILE A 200 -14.34 29.63 -67.30
C ILE A 200 -15.32 29.03 -66.28
N GLU A 201 -16.19 28.14 -66.75
CA GLU A 201 -17.13 27.42 -65.92
C GLU A 201 -16.80 25.93 -65.94
N GLU A 202 -16.85 25.29 -64.78
CA GLU A 202 -16.75 23.82 -64.70
C GLU A 202 -18.05 23.19 -65.19
N LEU A 203 -17.95 22.21 -66.10
CA LEU A 203 -19.12 21.49 -66.62
C LEU A 203 -19.76 20.57 -65.56
N THR A 204 -19.02 20.24 -64.52
CA THR A 204 -19.40 19.38 -63.39
C THR A 204 -19.25 20.13 -62.07
N ARG A 205 -20.24 20.97 -61.75
CA ARG A 205 -20.48 21.73 -60.50
C ARG A 205 -19.48 21.51 -59.34
N GLY A 206 -18.78 22.58 -58.94
CA GLY A 206 -18.46 22.84 -57.53
C GLY A 206 -17.09 23.44 -57.20
N ASP A 207 -16.09 23.30 -58.07
CA ASP A 207 -14.73 23.75 -57.77
C ASP A 207 -14.41 25.08 -58.50
N GLN A 208 -13.75 26.00 -57.79
CA GLN A 208 -13.21 27.23 -58.39
C GLN A 208 -11.82 27.01 -59.01
N ARG A 209 -11.20 25.84 -58.79
CA ARG A 209 -9.91 25.46 -59.34
C ARG A 209 -10.04 24.87 -60.75
N ILE A 210 -9.03 25.10 -61.57
CA ILE A 210 -8.88 24.45 -62.87
C ILE A 210 -7.96 23.24 -62.67
N LEU A 211 -8.51 22.04 -62.81
CA LEU A 211 -7.86 20.78 -62.48
C LEU A 211 -7.51 19.99 -63.74
N LEU A 212 -6.32 19.40 -63.72
CA LEU A 212 -5.86 18.51 -64.77
C LEU A 212 -6.81 17.31 -64.93
N GLY A 213 -7.19 16.99 -66.17
CA GLY A 213 -8.09 15.88 -66.48
C GLY A 213 -9.59 16.19 -66.37
N LYS A 214 -9.98 17.41 -65.98
CA LYS A 214 -11.36 17.90 -66.06
C LYS A 214 -11.58 18.70 -67.35
N ARG A 215 -12.84 18.90 -67.74
CA ARG A 215 -13.22 19.72 -68.90
C ARG A 215 -14.04 20.92 -68.45
N TYR A 216 -13.71 22.07 -68.99
CA TYR A 216 -14.34 23.34 -68.66
C TYR A 216 -14.99 23.93 -69.91
N ARG A 217 -15.97 24.82 -69.72
CA ARG A 217 -16.55 25.61 -70.80
C ARG A 217 -16.20 27.07 -70.59
N VAL A 218 -15.74 27.73 -71.64
CA VAL A 218 -15.56 29.18 -71.66
C VAL A 218 -16.91 29.81 -71.99
N ALA A 219 -17.63 30.28 -70.98
CA ALA A 219 -18.90 30.97 -71.14
C ALA A 219 -18.63 32.40 -71.60
N CYS A 220 -19.18 32.77 -72.76
CA CYS A 220 -19.01 34.09 -73.36
C CYS A 220 -20.37 34.77 -73.55
N GLU A 221 -20.41 36.08 -73.30
CA GLU A 221 -21.56 36.94 -73.52
C GLU A 221 -21.11 38.20 -74.26
N VAL A 222 -21.64 38.44 -75.45
CA VAL A 222 -21.37 39.66 -76.24
C VAL A 222 -22.60 40.54 -76.21
N THR A 223 -22.43 41.80 -75.84
CA THR A 223 -23.51 42.79 -75.74
C THR A 223 -23.12 44.07 -76.46
N GLY A 224 -24.04 44.69 -77.20
CA GLY A 224 -23.75 45.90 -77.96
C GLY A 224 -24.85 46.23 -78.97
N GLU A 225 -24.75 47.41 -79.58
CA GLU A 225 -25.70 47.84 -80.60
C GLU A 225 -25.60 46.95 -81.85
N GLY A 226 -26.73 46.39 -82.30
CA GLY A 226 -26.80 45.50 -83.48
C GLY A 226 -26.44 44.03 -83.23
N VAL A 227 -26.18 43.61 -81.99
CA VAL A 227 -25.97 42.19 -81.63
C VAL A 227 -27.30 41.44 -81.59
N ASP A 228 -27.45 40.39 -82.40
CA ASP A 228 -28.61 39.50 -82.35
C ASP A 228 -28.46 38.47 -81.21
N SER A 229 -29.34 38.56 -80.20
CA SER A 229 -29.36 37.62 -79.07
C SER A 229 -29.67 36.16 -79.47
N LEU A 230 -30.30 35.92 -80.62
CA LEU A 230 -30.62 34.57 -81.11
C LEU A 230 -29.51 33.97 -81.97
N ASN A 231 -28.61 34.81 -82.49
CA ASN A 231 -27.44 34.39 -83.27
C ASN A 231 -26.23 35.26 -82.91
N PRO A 232 -25.65 35.04 -81.72
CA PRO A 232 -24.56 35.87 -81.24
C PRO A 232 -23.34 35.77 -82.16
N PRO A 233 -22.51 36.83 -82.22
CA PRO A 233 -21.31 36.84 -83.03
C PRO A 233 -20.37 35.72 -82.61
N LYS A 234 -19.72 35.09 -83.59
CA LYS A 234 -18.81 33.98 -83.35
C LYS A 234 -17.62 34.45 -82.54
N VAL A 235 -17.31 33.71 -81.49
CA VAL A 235 -16.17 33.97 -80.61
C VAL A 235 -15.03 33.03 -80.97
N THR A 236 -13.80 33.53 -80.87
CA THR A 236 -12.56 32.80 -81.10
C THR A 236 -11.75 32.75 -79.82
N TYR A 237 -11.05 31.63 -79.63
CA TYR A 237 -10.27 31.32 -78.44
C TYR A 237 -8.81 31.12 -78.84
N GLU A 238 -7.90 31.86 -78.23
CA GLU A 238 -6.47 31.72 -78.44
C GLU A 238 -5.74 31.67 -77.11
N VAL A 239 -5.07 30.55 -76.83
CA VAL A 239 -4.17 30.45 -75.68
C VAL A 239 -2.87 31.17 -76.06
N ILE A 240 -2.69 32.36 -75.49
CA ILE A 240 -1.55 33.25 -75.80
C ILE A 240 -0.33 32.93 -74.93
N GLU A 241 -0.54 32.32 -73.76
CA GLU A 241 0.50 31.84 -72.85
C GLU A 241 0.08 30.50 -72.25
N GLY A 242 1.00 29.54 -72.12
CA GLY A 242 0.70 28.19 -71.63
C GLY A 242 -0.03 27.31 -72.66
N LYS A 243 0.38 27.33 -73.93
CA LYS A 243 -0.20 26.50 -75.01
C LYS A 243 -0.08 24.99 -74.76
N ASP A 244 0.90 24.59 -73.95
CA ASP A 244 1.15 23.25 -73.42
C ASP A 244 0.39 22.95 -72.12
N VAL A 245 -0.16 23.98 -71.48
CA VAL A 245 -0.93 23.91 -70.22
C VAL A 245 -2.43 23.79 -70.50
N MET A 246 -2.96 24.57 -71.44
CA MET A 246 -4.39 24.62 -71.75
C MET A 246 -4.63 24.51 -73.24
N LYS A 247 -5.58 23.65 -73.64
CA LYS A 247 -6.09 23.58 -75.01
C LYS A 247 -7.56 23.98 -75.03
N VAL A 248 -7.96 24.86 -75.94
CA VAL A 248 -9.37 25.25 -76.11
C VAL A 248 -9.78 24.95 -77.54
N ASP A 249 -10.90 24.23 -77.72
CA ASP A 249 -11.45 23.94 -79.05
C ASP A 249 -12.30 25.11 -79.60
N ALA A 250 -12.79 24.96 -80.83
CA ALA A 250 -13.57 26.01 -81.50
C ALA A 250 -14.94 26.24 -80.84
N GLU A 251 -15.43 25.25 -80.08
CA GLU A 251 -16.68 25.26 -79.33
C GLU A 251 -16.52 25.87 -77.93
N GLY A 252 -15.29 26.25 -77.54
CA GLY A 252 -15.00 26.87 -76.25
C GLY A 252 -14.87 25.86 -75.10
N ILE A 253 -14.58 24.60 -75.39
CA ILE A 253 -14.25 23.60 -74.38
C ILE A 253 -12.77 23.71 -74.06
N ALA A 254 -12.47 24.06 -72.81
CA ALA A 254 -11.13 24.17 -72.27
C ALA A 254 -10.71 22.84 -71.61
N GLU A 255 -9.63 22.26 -72.12
CA GLU A 255 -9.02 20.99 -71.71
C GLU A 255 -7.59 21.23 -71.22
N PRO A 256 -7.38 21.23 -69.89
CA PRO A 256 -6.06 21.29 -69.30
C PRO A 256 -5.20 20.08 -69.70
N GLN A 257 -3.96 20.33 -70.14
CA GLN A 257 -3.02 19.33 -70.64
C GLN A 257 -1.86 19.08 -69.68
N SER A 258 -1.41 20.11 -68.97
CA SER A 258 -0.36 20.04 -67.95
C SER A 258 -0.60 21.10 -66.86
N ALA A 259 0.08 20.99 -65.71
CA ALA A 259 -0.04 21.97 -64.64
C ALA A 259 0.80 23.21 -64.94
N GLY A 260 0.27 24.40 -64.63
CA GLY A 260 0.96 25.66 -64.91
C GLY A 260 0.00 26.83 -65.13
N ASN A 261 0.57 28.00 -65.39
CA ASN A 261 -0.19 29.21 -65.67
C ASN A 261 -0.58 29.25 -67.16
N PHE A 262 -1.75 29.80 -67.46
CA PHE A 262 -2.16 30.08 -68.83
C PHE A 262 -2.83 31.45 -68.94
N LYS A 263 -2.77 32.02 -70.14
CA LYS A 263 -3.56 33.19 -70.54
C LYS A 263 -4.36 32.86 -71.79
N LEU A 264 -5.68 32.95 -71.69
CA LEU A 264 -6.62 32.71 -72.77
C LEU A 264 -7.18 34.03 -73.26
N ARG A 265 -6.88 34.37 -74.51
CA ARG A 265 -7.50 35.49 -75.22
C ARG A 265 -8.79 35.04 -75.87
N VAL A 266 -9.88 35.72 -75.53
CA VAL A 266 -11.20 35.53 -76.11
C VAL A 266 -11.52 36.75 -76.95
N SER A 267 -11.73 36.55 -78.25
CA SER A 267 -11.99 37.64 -79.20
C SER A 267 -13.27 37.37 -79.97
N CYS A 268 -14.08 38.39 -80.24
CA CYS A 268 -15.29 38.21 -81.05
C CYS A 268 -15.06 38.64 -82.51
N GLU A 269 -15.59 37.89 -83.47
CA GLU A 269 -15.51 38.23 -84.90
C GLU A 269 -16.42 39.44 -85.19
N THR A 270 -15.84 40.55 -85.66
CA THR A 270 -16.57 41.80 -85.91
C THR A 270 -16.70 42.17 -87.40
N PRO A 271 -17.82 42.78 -87.83
CA PRO A 271 -17.93 43.45 -89.13
C PRO A 271 -17.00 44.66 -89.28
N GLU A 272 -16.76 45.13 -90.51
CA GLU A 272 -15.80 46.20 -90.88
C GLU A 272 -15.93 47.56 -90.12
N ASN A 273 -16.98 47.79 -89.32
CA ASN A 273 -17.21 49.02 -88.55
C ASN A 273 -17.56 48.80 -87.06
N VAL A 274 -17.25 47.62 -86.51
CA VAL A 274 -17.52 47.25 -85.11
C VAL A 274 -16.20 46.92 -84.41
N VAL A 275 -16.00 47.48 -83.22
CA VAL A 275 -14.85 47.19 -82.35
C VAL A 275 -15.32 46.35 -81.16
N CYS A 276 -14.61 45.26 -80.90
CA CYS A 276 -14.85 44.35 -79.79
C CYS A 276 -13.51 44.08 -79.11
N ASP A 277 -13.31 44.65 -77.92
CA ASP A 277 -12.06 44.46 -77.21
C ASP A 277 -11.95 43.02 -76.69
N PRO A 278 -10.81 42.35 -76.93
CA PRO A 278 -10.64 40.97 -76.50
C PRO A 278 -10.47 40.90 -74.97
N VAL A 279 -11.05 39.86 -74.37
CA VAL A 279 -10.90 39.57 -72.94
C VAL A 279 -9.77 38.58 -72.74
N VAL A 280 -8.87 38.85 -71.80
CA VAL A 280 -7.84 37.90 -71.39
C VAL A 280 -8.24 37.28 -70.06
N LEU A 281 -8.38 35.96 -70.05
CA LEU A 281 -8.59 35.17 -68.84
C LEU A 281 -7.26 34.58 -68.39
N GLU A 282 -6.87 34.88 -67.16
CA GLU A 282 -5.68 34.31 -66.54
C GLU A 282 -6.10 33.22 -65.56
N GLY A 283 -5.39 32.10 -65.57
CA GLY A 283 -5.69 30.97 -64.69
C GLY A 283 -4.48 30.07 -64.47
N VAL A 284 -4.61 29.18 -63.48
CA VAL A 284 -3.59 28.19 -63.13
C VAL A 284 -4.23 26.81 -63.14
N VAL A 285 -3.68 25.91 -63.94
CA VAL A 285 -4.03 24.49 -63.91
C VAL A 285 -3.26 23.83 -62.77
N LYS A 286 -3.99 23.20 -61.85
CA LYS A 286 -3.43 22.39 -60.76
C LYS A 286 -3.64 20.90 -61.04
N VAL A 287 -2.74 20.06 -60.53
CA VAL A 287 -2.95 18.61 -60.51
C VAL A 287 -3.92 18.29 -59.37
N GLN A 288 -4.77 17.29 -59.55
CA GLN A 288 -5.59 16.76 -58.45
C GLN A 288 -4.70 16.15 -57.36
N ASP A 289 -5.09 16.28 -56.11
CA ASP A 289 -4.36 15.65 -55.02
C ASP A 289 -4.46 14.12 -55.14
N THR A 290 -3.34 13.47 -54.92
CA THR A 290 -3.19 12.01 -54.99
C THR A 290 -3.01 11.38 -53.61
N ASP A 291 -2.97 12.20 -52.56
CA ASP A 291 -2.92 11.75 -51.18
C ASP A 291 -4.24 11.06 -50.79
N ALA A 292 -4.14 9.80 -50.41
CA ALA A 292 -5.23 8.97 -49.91
C ALA A 292 -4.93 8.44 -48.51
N THR A 293 -4.19 9.21 -47.69
CA THR A 293 -3.74 8.78 -46.36
C THR A 293 -4.50 9.47 -45.22
N ILE A 294 -4.47 8.84 -44.04
CA ILE A 294 -4.82 9.45 -42.76
C ILE A 294 -3.52 9.99 -42.15
N HIS A 295 -3.42 11.30 -41.93
CA HIS A 295 -2.21 11.95 -41.41
C HIS A 295 -2.02 11.72 -39.91
N TRP A 296 -3.10 11.82 -39.14
CA TRP A 296 -3.15 11.47 -37.72
C TRP A 296 -4.54 10.96 -37.36
N PHE A 297 -4.61 10.17 -36.28
CA PHE A 297 -5.85 9.59 -35.78
C PHE A 297 -5.80 9.57 -34.26
N ARG A 298 -6.88 10.00 -33.60
CA ARG A 298 -7.01 9.92 -32.15
C ARG A 298 -8.44 9.66 -31.73
N ILE A 299 -8.60 9.20 -30.50
CA ILE A 299 -9.90 9.11 -29.83
C ILE A 299 -9.81 9.95 -28.55
N GLY A 300 -10.50 11.08 -28.51
CA GLY A 300 -10.36 12.05 -27.43
C GLY A 300 -8.92 12.53 -27.27
N LYS A 301 -8.23 12.05 -26.23
CA LYS A 301 -6.81 12.37 -25.93
C LYS A 301 -5.82 11.26 -26.29
N TRP A 302 -6.31 10.12 -26.78
CA TRP A 302 -5.50 8.94 -27.05
C TRP A 302 -5.11 8.92 -28.52
N GLU A 303 -3.82 9.14 -28.78
CA GLU A 303 -3.25 9.11 -30.12
C GLU A 303 -3.17 7.67 -30.64
N GLY A 304 -3.55 7.50 -31.91
CA GLY A 304 -3.46 6.26 -32.65
C GLY A 304 -2.12 6.11 -33.33
N LYS A 305 -1.48 4.95 -33.16
CA LYS A 305 -0.26 4.61 -33.87
C LYS A 305 -0.59 4.06 -35.24
N ILE A 306 -0.25 4.80 -36.28
CA ILE A 306 -0.40 4.39 -37.67
C ILE A 306 0.82 3.56 -38.08
N THR A 307 0.58 2.37 -38.63
CA THR A 307 1.63 1.48 -39.15
C THR A 307 1.24 1.04 -40.56
N GLU A 308 2.15 1.25 -41.52
CA GLU A 308 1.96 0.80 -42.91
C GLU A 308 2.54 -0.61 -43.08
N ASN A 309 1.69 -1.54 -43.51
CA ASN A 309 2.08 -2.94 -43.71
C ASN A 309 1.78 -3.35 -45.16
N SER A 310 2.48 -4.38 -45.65
CA SER A 310 2.25 -4.97 -46.98
C SER A 310 0.85 -5.56 -47.20
N ASN A 311 0.03 -5.67 -46.15
CA ASN A 311 -1.34 -6.22 -46.17
C ASN A 311 -2.44 -5.17 -45.92
N GLY A 312 -2.09 -3.87 -45.90
CA GLY A 312 -2.98 -2.77 -45.52
C GLY A 312 -2.47 -2.01 -44.29
N SER A 313 -2.94 -0.78 -44.11
CA SER A 313 -2.50 0.08 -43.01
C SER A 313 -3.27 -0.23 -41.73
N GLU A 314 -2.61 -0.25 -40.58
CA GLU A 314 -3.22 -0.50 -39.28
C GLU A 314 -3.08 0.72 -38.37
N ILE A 315 -4.15 1.05 -37.64
CA ILE A 315 -4.13 2.10 -36.62
C ILE A 315 -4.49 1.45 -35.28
N VAL A 316 -3.57 1.51 -34.32
CA VAL A 316 -3.80 0.98 -32.97
C VAL A 316 -3.92 2.15 -32.00
N VAL A 317 -5.08 2.28 -31.35
CA VAL A 317 -5.32 3.26 -30.29
C VAL A 317 -5.36 2.54 -28.94
N GLU A 318 -4.45 2.89 -28.05
CA GLU A 318 -4.44 2.36 -26.69
C GLU A 318 -5.29 3.23 -25.75
N VAL A 319 -6.27 2.63 -25.10
CA VAL A 319 -7.17 3.31 -24.17
C VAL A 319 -7.05 2.69 -22.77
N PRO A 320 -7.26 3.46 -21.68
CA PRO A 320 -7.12 2.94 -20.34
C PRO A 320 -8.21 1.91 -20.02
N TYR A 321 -7.88 0.99 -19.12
CA TYR A 321 -8.81 0.00 -18.59
C TYR A 321 -10.12 0.64 -18.08
N GLY A 322 -11.25 0.03 -18.44
CA GLY A 322 -12.58 0.51 -18.09
C GLY A 322 -13.18 1.53 -19.06
N THR A 323 -12.45 1.95 -20.11
CA THR A 323 -13.00 2.76 -21.19
C THR A 323 -14.12 2.01 -21.91
N ASP A 324 -15.27 2.66 -22.08
CA ASP A 324 -16.37 2.12 -22.88
C ASP A 324 -16.03 2.25 -24.37
N VAL A 325 -15.68 1.13 -25.00
CA VAL A 325 -15.27 1.08 -26.42
C VAL A 325 -16.45 1.06 -27.39
N THR A 326 -17.70 1.01 -26.90
CA THR A 326 -18.89 0.91 -27.76
C THR A 326 -19.36 2.26 -28.32
N LYS A 327 -18.85 3.37 -27.77
CA LYS A 327 -19.28 4.74 -28.09
C LYS A 327 -18.12 5.72 -28.04
N LEU A 328 -17.13 5.49 -28.90
CA LEU A 328 -15.97 6.35 -29.02
C LEU A 328 -16.12 7.27 -30.23
N ILE A 329 -15.67 8.52 -30.10
CA ILE A 329 -15.69 9.51 -31.17
C ILE A 329 -14.25 9.68 -31.68
N PRO A 330 -13.94 9.18 -32.89
CA PRO A 330 -12.64 9.35 -33.51
C PRO A 330 -12.53 10.74 -34.14
N ASP A 331 -11.31 11.27 -34.09
CA ASP A 331 -10.90 12.53 -34.68
C ASP A 331 -9.64 12.26 -35.49
N PHE A 332 -9.59 12.70 -36.74
CA PHE A 332 -8.50 12.40 -37.67
C PHE A 332 -8.48 13.38 -38.84
N GLU A 333 -7.31 13.48 -39.46
CA GLU A 333 -7.11 14.29 -40.66
C GLU A 333 -6.74 13.40 -41.85
N ILE A 334 -7.27 13.73 -43.02
CA ILE A 334 -6.99 13.04 -44.28
C ILE A 334 -6.39 14.04 -45.27
N GLY A 335 -5.79 13.51 -46.35
CA GLY A 335 -5.27 14.31 -47.46
C GLY A 335 -6.26 15.37 -47.98
N GLU A 336 -5.73 16.50 -48.47
CA GLU A 336 -6.56 17.61 -48.94
C GLU A 336 -7.46 17.14 -50.09
N TYR A 337 -8.75 17.47 -50.03
CA TYR A 337 -9.78 17.04 -51.00
C TYR A 337 -10.01 15.51 -51.11
N ALA A 338 -9.36 14.71 -50.26
CA ALA A 338 -9.66 13.28 -50.16
C ALA A 338 -11.05 13.05 -49.54
N THR A 339 -11.59 11.86 -49.76
CA THR A 339 -12.86 11.42 -49.16
C THR A 339 -12.66 10.19 -48.30
N VAL A 340 -13.48 10.03 -47.26
CA VAL A 340 -13.45 8.89 -46.35
C VAL A 340 -14.86 8.29 -46.21
N ASP A 341 -14.98 6.97 -46.12
CA ASP A 341 -16.26 6.26 -46.04
C ASP A 341 -16.94 6.37 -44.66
N LYS A 342 -16.19 6.72 -43.62
CA LYS A 342 -16.67 6.94 -42.25
C LYS A 342 -16.76 8.42 -41.92
N GLU A 343 -17.88 8.81 -41.33
CA GLU A 343 -18.08 10.19 -40.87
C GLU A 343 -17.15 10.50 -39.69
N MET A 344 -16.37 11.58 -39.83
CA MET A 344 -15.53 12.13 -38.77
C MET A 344 -16.41 12.66 -37.62
N LEU A 345 -15.86 12.65 -36.40
CA LEU A 345 -16.51 13.24 -35.21
C LEU A 345 -17.89 12.65 -34.87
N THR A 346 -18.13 11.39 -35.24
CA THR A 346 -19.36 10.64 -34.91
C THR A 346 -19.09 9.48 -33.95
N GLU A 347 -20.08 9.10 -33.14
CA GLU A 347 -19.96 7.95 -32.22
C GLU A 347 -19.86 6.63 -33.01
N GLN A 348 -18.89 5.79 -32.65
CA GLN A 348 -18.64 4.49 -33.27
C GLN A 348 -18.31 3.42 -32.21
N ASP A 349 -18.64 2.16 -32.55
CA ASP A 349 -18.36 0.99 -31.74
C ASP A 349 -17.05 0.31 -32.21
N PHE A 350 -16.05 0.28 -31.33
CA PHE A 350 -14.75 -0.34 -31.55
C PHE A 350 -14.58 -1.67 -30.81
N THR A 351 -15.68 -2.32 -30.40
CA THR A 351 -15.63 -3.69 -29.85
C THR A 351 -15.01 -4.67 -30.86
N ASN A 352 -15.20 -4.41 -32.15
CA ASN A 352 -14.50 -5.06 -33.24
C ASN A 352 -13.68 -4.03 -34.04
N PRO A 353 -12.64 -4.45 -34.78
CA PRO A 353 -11.89 -3.53 -35.64
C PRO A 353 -12.78 -2.83 -36.66
N VAL A 354 -12.59 -1.53 -36.83
CA VAL A 354 -13.36 -0.71 -37.80
C VAL A 354 -12.47 -0.40 -38.99
N ILE A 355 -12.99 -0.58 -40.20
CA ILE A 355 -12.25 -0.33 -41.45
C ILE A 355 -12.63 1.06 -41.97
N TYR A 356 -11.61 1.87 -42.25
CA TYR A 356 -11.72 3.17 -42.90
C TYR A 356 -11.11 3.08 -44.30
N THR A 357 -11.77 3.67 -45.28
CA THR A 357 -11.32 3.72 -46.67
C THR A 357 -11.19 5.16 -47.09
N VAL A 358 -9.95 5.60 -47.34
CA VAL A 358 -9.64 6.94 -47.83
C VAL A 358 -9.37 6.86 -49.33
N THR A 359 -10.01 7.73 -50.09
CA THR A 359 -9.89 7.82 -51.56
C THR A 359 -9.36 9.21 -51.93
N SER A 360 -8.30 9.27 -52.74
CA SER A 360 -7.73 10.52 -53.24
C SER A 360 -8.72 11.33 -54.09
N GLU A 361 -8.45 12.61 -54.28
CA GLU A 361 -9.29 13.50 -55.10
C GLU A 361 -9.45 13.01 -56.55
N ASP A 362 -8.39 12.44 -57.13
CA ASP A 362 -8.40 11.87 -58.48
C ASP A 362 -9.08 10.48 -58.57
N GLY A 363 -9.43 9.89 -57.42
CA GLY A 363 -10.07 8.60 -57.30
C GLY A 363 -9.19 7.39 -57.64
N LYS A 364 -7.89 7.58 -57.86
CA LYS A 364 -6.98 6.49 -58.27
C LYS A 364 -6.33 5.78 -57.10
N ASN A 365 -5.99 6.51 -56.04
CA ASN A 365 -5.39 5.94 -54.85
C ASN A 365 -6.49 5.67 -53.82
N VAL A 366 -6.53 4.43 -53.32
CA VAL A 366 -7.46 3.99 -52.28
C VAL A 366 -6.67 3.27 -51.20
N THR A 367 -6.68 3.82 -49.99
CA THR A 367 -5.99 3.25 -48.83
C THR A 367 -7.02 2.78 -47.82
N THR A 368 -6.83 1.56 -47.32
CA THR A 368 -7.67 1.00 -46.25
C THR A 368 -6.89 0.95 -44.94
N TYR A 369 -7.53 1.43 -43.87
CA TYR A 369 -7.01 1.43 -42.51
C TYR A 369 -7.87 0.55 -41.62
N THR A 370 -7.26 -0.45 -40.99
CA THR A 370 -7.92 -1.24 -39.93
C THR A 370 -7.64 -0.59 -38.58
N VAL A 371 -8.65 0.03 -37.98
CA VAL A 371 -8.54 0.68 -36.67
C VAL A 371 -8.90 -0.30 -35.57
N ARG A 372 -7.96 -0.52 -34.64
CA ARG A 372 -8.15 -1.35 -33.44
C ARG A 372 -7.99 -0.51 -32.19
N VAL A 373 -8.95 -0.62 -31.27
CA VAL A 373 -8.84 -0.06 -29.93
C VAL A 373 -8.39 -1.16 -28.98
N GLN A 374 -7.24 -0.94 -28.35
CA GLN A 374 -6.69 -1.86 -27.35
C GLN A 374 -6.87 -1.28 -25.96
N VAL A 375 -7.63 -1.99 -25.13
CA VAL A 375 -7.79 -1.62 -23.72
C VAL A 375 -6.56 -2.09 -22.95
N VAL A 376 -5.72 -1.15 -22.53
CA VAL A 376 -4.49 -1.43 -21.78
C VAL A 376 -4.67 -1.08 -20.31
N CYS A 377 -4.11 -1.93 -19.45
CA CYS A 377 -4.04 -1.67 -18.02
C CYS A 377 -2.60 -1.37 -17.62
N THR A 378 -2.30 -0.14 -17.24
CA THR A 378 -1.08 0.18 -16.51
C THR A 378 -1.22 -0.36 -15.09
N HIS A 379 -0.51 -1.44 -14.78
CA HIS A 379 -0.74 -2.17 -13.54
C HIS A 379 -0.19 -1.41 -12.33
N GLN A 380 -1.04 -1.20 -11.33
CA GLN A 380 -0.67 -0.72 -10.00
C GLN A 380 -0.81 -1.89 -9.01
N TRP A 381 0.29 -2.60 -8.79
CA TRP A 381 0.30 -3.82 -7.99
C TRP A 381 0.27 -3.51 -6.50
N GLN A 382 -0.74 -4.03 -5.79
CA GLN A 382 -0.68 -4.16 -4.34
C GLN A 382 0.18 -5.36 -3.97
N PRO A 383 0.99 -5.24 -2.89
CA PRO A 383 1.86 -6.32 -2.45
C PRO A 383 1.05 -7.54 -2.00
N ALA A 384 1.62 -8.72 -2.21
CA ALA A 384 1.02 -9.97 -1.74
C ALA A 384 0.84 -9.97 -0.21
N THR A 385 -0.27 -10.56 0.23
CA THR A 385 -0.61 -10.81 1.63
C THR A 385 -0.41 -12.29 1.97
N CYS A 386 -0.67 -12.69 3.22
CA CYS A 386 -0.57 -14.10 3.61
C CYS A 386 -1.55 -15.02 2.84
N THR A 387 -2.68 -14.48 2.37
CA THR A 387 -3.75 -15.27 1.75
C THR A 387 -4.05 -14.88 0.31
N LYS A 388 -3.46 -13.80 -0.21
CA LYS A 388 -3.66 -13.33 -1.58
C LYS A 388 -2.32 -12.98 -2.25
N PRO A 389 -2.15 -13.33 -3.54
CA PRO A 389 -1.00 -12.91 -4.35
C PRO A 389 -1.01 -11.39 -4.61
N GLU A 390 0.02 -10.88 -5.29
CA GLU A 390 0.02 -9.48 -5.73
C GLU A 390 -1.18 -9.25 -6.65
N THR A 391 -1.91 -8.16 -6.43
CA THR A 391 -3.17 -7.89 -7.12
C THR A 391 -3.16 -6.46 -7.64
N CYS A 392 -3.48 -6.27 -8.92
CA CYS A 392 -3.59 -4.94 -9.51
C CYS A 392 -4.85 -4.22 -9.01
N GLN A 393 -4.70 -2.99 -8.51
CA GLN A 393 -5.83 -2.18 -8.02
C GLN A 393 -6.81 -1.77 -9.12
N VAL A 394 -6.35 -1.74 -10.37
CA VAL A 394 -7.11 -1.22 -11.52
C VAL A 394 -7.95 -2.32 -12.17
N CYS A 395 -7.32 -3.44 -12.53
CA CYS A 395 -7.97 -4.52 -13.29
C CYS A 395 -8.23 -5.81 -12.50
N GLY A 396 -7.72 -5.93 -11.27
CA GLY A 396 -7.90 -7.13 -10.44
C GLY A 396 -7.07 -8.35 -10.88
N ASN A 397 -6.27 -8.25 -11.94
CA ASN A 397 -5.33 -9.31 -12.31
C ASN A 397 -4.39 -9.61 -11.14
N THR A 398 -4.02 -10.88 -11.01
CA THR A 398 -3.12 -11.36 -9.96
C THR A 398 -1.81 -11.85 -10.56
N ARG A 399 -0.71 -11.65 -9.83
CA ARG A 399 0.61 -12.15 -10.20
C ARG A 399 1.31 -12.79 -8.99
N GLY A 400 2.01 -13.89 -9.25
CA GLY A 400 2.73 -14.64 -8.21
C GLY A 400 1.79 -15.39 -7.28
N GLU A 401 2.31 -15.78 -6.13
CA GLU A 401 1.57 -16.53 -5.10
C GLU A 401 1.38 -15.67 -3.84
N ALA A 402 0.43 -16.07 -3.00
CA ALA A 402 0.32 -15.50 -1.66
C ALA A 402 1.60 -15.78 -0.86
N LYS A 403 2.00 -14.87 0.05
CA LYS A 403 3.21 -15.06 0.89
C LYS A 403 3.12 -16.28 1.81
N GLY A 404 1.92 -16.82 1.99
CA GLY A 404 1.66 -17.87 2.96
C GLY A 404 1.78 -17.38 4.40
N HIS A 405 1.63 -18.31 5.33
CA HIS A 405 1.77 -18.03 6.75
C HIS A 405 3.12 -18.51 7.27
N SER A 406 3.88 -17.58 7.86
CA SER A 406 5.01 -17.91 8.72
C SER A 406 4.49 -18.05 10.15
N TRP A 407 4.51 -19.25 10.70
CA TRP A 407 3.89 -19.56 12.00
C TRP A 407 4.90 -19.45 13.15
N LYS A 408 4.47 -18.81 14.24
CA LYS A 408 5.03 -19.00 15.57
C LYS A 408 4.26 -20.13 16.23
N GLU A 409 4.98 -21.14 16.72
CA GLU A 409 4.40 -22.32 17.34
C GLU A 409 3.52 -22.00 18.57
N ALA A 410 2.55 -22.87 18.82
CA ALA A 410 1.63 -22.77 19.95
C ALA A 410 2.37 -22.89 21.29
N THR A 411 1.85 -22.23 22.33
CA THR A 411 2.32 -22.32 23.70
C THR A 411 1.29 -23.03 24.59
N CYS A 412 1.56 -23.15 25.90
CA CYS A 412 0.57 -23.71 26.83
C CYS A 412 -0.75 -22.92 26.87
N THR A 413 -0.70 -21.61 26.60
CA THR A 413 -1.83 -20.69 26.75
C THR A 413 -2.29 -20.04 25.45
N GLU A 414 -1.49 -20.10 24.39
CA GLU A 414 -1.78 -19.48 23.09
C GLU A 414 -1.68 -20.50 21.94
N PRO A 415 -2.56 -20.44 20.93
CA PRO A 415 -2.45 -21.26 19.71
C PRO A 415 -1.29 -20.80 18.81
N LYS A 416 -0.98 -21.55 17.74
CA LYS A 416 0.02 -21.10 16.76
C LYS A 416 -0.48 -19.83 16.07
N THR A 417 0.42 -18.88 15.86
CA THR A 417 0.07 -17.52 15.41
C THR A 417 0.98 -17.09 14.27
N CYS A 418 0.41 -16.56 13.19
CA CYS A 418 1.20 -16.06 12.07
C CYS A 418 1.98 -14.81 12.49
N THR A 419 3.30 -14.80 12.26
CA THR A 419 4.19 -13.69 12.65
C THR A 419 3.90 -12.41 11.88
N VAL A 420 3.38 -12.54 10.65
CA VAL A 420 3.09 -11.43 9.72
C VAL A 420 1.68 -10.87 9.96
N CYS A 421 0.63 -11.67 9.74
CA CYS A 421 -0.77 -11.18 9.78
C CYS A 421 -1.51 -11.44 11.10
N LYS A 422 -0.86 -12.07 12.09
CA LYS A 422 -1.39 -12.32 13.45
C LYS A 422 -2.61 -13.24 13.56
N VAL A 423 -3.09 -13.83 12.46
CA VAL A 423 -4.13 -14.87 12.53
C VAL A 423 -3.61 -16.07 13.32
N THR A 424 -4.52 -16.75 14.00
CA THR A 424 -4.23 -17.93 14.83
C THR A 424 -4.83 -19.19 14.21
N GLU A 425 -4.17 -20.33 14.42
CA GLU A 425 -4.66 -21.62 13.95
C GLU A 425 -4.53 -22.68 15.06
N GLY A 426 -5.54 -23.53 15.21
CA GLY A 426 -5.58 -24.56 16.25
C GLY A 426 -5.86 -24.01 17.66
N SER A 427 -5.53 -24.81 18.67
CA SER A 427 -5.74 -24.49 20.09
C SER A 427 -4.41 -24.42 20.84
N PRO A 428 -4.35 -23.73 22.00
CA PRO A 428 -3.21 -23.83 22.91
C PRO A 428 -2.88 -25.30 23.24
N LEU A 429 -1.61 -25.59 23.48
CA LEU A 429 -1.14 -26.95 23.77
C LEU A 429 -1.62 -27.49 25.13
N GLY A 430 -2.10 -26.60 26.00
CA GLY A 430 -2.41 -26.90 27.39
C GLY A 430 -1.16 -27.20 28.23
N HIS A 431 -1.39 -27.30 29.54
CA HIS A 431 -0.33 -27.63 30.49
C HIS A 431 -0.07 -29.13 30.52
N SER A 432 1.21 -29.49 30.48
CA SER A 432 1.70 -30.84 30.72
C SER A 432 2.22 -30.92 32.14
N TRP A 433 1.31 -31.08 33.10
CA TRP A 433 1.64 -31.11 34.52
C TRP A 433 2.46 -32.34 34.91
N GLY A 434 3.50 -32.15 35.71
CA GLY A 434 4.24 -33.24 36.35
C GLY A 434 3.56 -33.80 37.60
N GLU A 435 4.27 -34.71 38.28
CA GLU A 435 3.84 -35.29 39.55
C GLU A 435 3.72 -34.24 40.66
N TRP A 436 2.72 -34.43 41.53
CA TRP A 436 2.57 -33.63 42.75
C TRP A 436 3.72 -33.90 43.71
N LYS A 437 4.35 -32.84 44.19
CA LYS A 437 5.43 -32.89 45.19
C LYS A 437 4.99 -32.19 46.45
N LEU A 438 5.16 -32.85 47.59
CA LEU A 438 4.89 -32.27 48.90
C LEU A 438 5.92 -31.19 49.23
N VAL A 439 5.50 -29.94 49.26
CA VAL A 439 6.35 -28.78 49.57
C VAL A 439 6.18 -28.32 51.03
N LYS A 440 5.02 -28.55 51.63
CA LYS A 440 4.79 -28.34 53.07
C LYS A 440 4.17 -29.60 53.66
N LYS A 441 4.84 -30.22 54.64
CA LYS A 441 4.30 -31.39 55.35
C LYS A 441 3.11 -30.97 56.24
N PRO A 442 1.99 -31.72 56.25
CA PRO A 442 0.91 -31.48 57.19
C PRO A 442 1.36 -31.80 58.63
N THR A 443 0.78 -31.11 59.59
CA THR A 443 0.94 -31.36 61.04
C THR A 443 -0.41 -31.60 61.67
N THR A 444 -0.50 -31.88 62.97
CA THR A 444 -1.80 -31.98 63.66
C THR A 444 -2.49 -30.63 63.89
N LYS A 445 -1.82 -29.51 63.60
CA LYS A 445 -2.37 -28.15 63.75
C LYS A 445 -2.65 -27.48 62.41
N GLU A 446 -1.81 -27.70 61.41
CA GLU A 446 -1.86 -27.04 60.10
C GLU A 446 -1.83 -28.05 58.95
N GLY A 447 -2.54 -27.74 57.87
CA GLY A 447 -2.48 -28.49 56.61
C GLY A 447 -1.12 -28.43 55.93
N GLY A 448 -0.91 -29.37 55.02
CA GLY A 448 0.22 -29.42 54.10
C GLY A 448 -0.09 -28.73 52.76
N LEU A 449 0.90 -28.72 51.88
CA LEU A 449 0.79 -28.15 50.53
C LEU A 449 1.59 -29.02 49.56
N GLU A 450 0.97 -29.38 48.45
CA GLU A 450 1.63 -30.01 47.31
C GLU A 450 1.72 -29.02 46.15
N GLU A 451 2.79 -29.11 45.37
CA GLU A 451 3.04 -28.32 44.16
C GLU A 451 3.35 -29.26 43.00
N ARG A 452 2.83 -28.97 41.82
CA ARG A 452 3.28 -29.57 40.55
C ARG A 452 3.64 -28.49 39.54
N ILE A 453 4.52 -28.83 38.61
CA ILE A 453 5.09 -27.88 37.64
C ILE A 453 4.80 -28.39 36.23
N CYS A 454 4.39 -27.49 35.33
CA CYS A 454 4.21 -27.82 33.93
C CYS A 454 5.57 -27.96 33.23
N SER A 455 5.84 -29.10 32.60
CA SER A 455 7.13 -29.37 31.95
C SER A 455 7.45 -28.41 30.79
N ARG A 456 6.42 -27.86 30.14
CA ARG A 456 6.54 -26.96 28.98
C ARG A 456 6.83 -25.50 29.37
N CYS A 457 5.94 -24.86 30.12
CA CYS A 457 6.04 -23.43 30.46
C CYS A 457 6.57 -23.15 31.87
N GLN A 458 6.83 -24.17 32.69
CA GLN A 458 7.29 -24.02 34.09
C GLN A 458 6.30 -23.34 35.04
N GLU A 459 5.06 -23.11 34.60
CA GLU A 459 3.96 -22.65 35.47
C GLU A 459 3.76 -23.64 36.63
N LYS A 460 3.29 -23.14 37.77
CA LYS A 460 3.12 -23.92 39.00
C LYS A 460 1.66 -23.99 39.40
N GLU A 461 1.25 -25.17 39.84
CA GLU A 461 -0.08 -25.37 40.44
C GLU A 461 0.10 -25.94 41.85
N THR A 462 -0.70 -25.45 42.79
CA THR A 462 -0.65 -25.86 44.19
C THR A 462 -1.99 -26.40 44.65
N ARG A 463 -1.95 -27.36 45.59
CA ARG A 463 -3.15 -27.86 46.26
C ARG A 463 -2.88 -28.09 47.75
N GLU A 464 -3.89 -27.80 48.56
CA GLU A 464 -3.83 -27.99 50.00
C GLU A 464 -3.99 -29.47 50.37
N VAL A 465 -3.20 -29.93 51.34
CA VAL A 465 -3.34 -31.25 51.96
C VAL A 465 -3.91 -31.05 53.36
N PRO A 466 -4.96 -31.79 53.77
CA PRO A 466 -5.49 -31.69 55.12
C PRO A 466 -4.42 -31.90 56.19
N ARG A 467 -4.62 -31.28 57.35
CA ARG A 467 -3.78 -31.51 58.53
C ARG A 467 -3.85 -32.99 58.95
N LEU A 468 -2.86 -33.47 59.71
CA LEU A 468 -2.89 -34.81 60.28
C LEU A 468 -3.98 -34.94 61.35
N ASN A 469 -4.47 -36.17 61.53
CA ASN A 469 -5.45 -36.48 62.55
C ASN A 469 -4.89 -36.30 63.97
N ILE A 470 -5.73 -35.79 64.86
CA ILE A 470 -5.48 -35.77 66.31
C ILE A 470 -5.91 -37.12 66.87
N ILE A 471 -4.98 -37.85 67.48
CA ILE A 471 -5.24 -39.16 68.09
C ILE A 471 -5.20 -39.03 69.61
N GLY A 472 -6.35 -38.71 70.22
CA GLY A 472 -6.51 -38.73 71.67
C GLY A 472 -6.26 -40.12 72.25
N LYS A 473 -5.60 -40.20 73.41
CA LYS A 473 -5.24 -41.45 74.07
C LYS A 473 -5.76 -41.53 75.50
N ALA A 474 -6.17 -42.73 75.93
CA ALA A 474 -6.74 -42.95 77.26
C ALA A 474 -5.75 -42.65 78.39
N GLU A 475 -4.46 -42.97 78.20
CA GLU A 475 -3.42 -42.70 79.18
C GLU A 475 -3.30 -41.20 79.52
N ASN A 476 -3.59 -40.32 78.56
CA ASN A 476 -3.49 -38.87 78.70
C ASN A 476 -4.72 -38.24 79.37
N ASN A 477 -5.78 -38.99 79.64
CA ASN A 477 -6.90 -38.49 80.43
C ASN A 477 -6.44 -38.28 81.89
N TYR A 478 -6.84 -37.18 82.49
CA TYR A 478 -6.46 -36.87 83.87
C TYR A 478 -7.56 -36.15 84.64
N ILE A 479 -7.46 -36.23 85.97
CA ILE A 479 -8.37 -35.60 86.92
C ILE A 479 -7.54 -34.64 87.78
N THR A 480 -8.06 -33.47 88.07
CA THR A 480 -7.46 -32.53 89.04
C THR A 480 -8.41 -32.28 90.21
N GLY A 481 -7.92 -31.63 91.27
CA GLY A 481 -8.72 -31.26 92.44
C GLY A 481 -8.84 -32.35 93.53
N ILE A 482 -8.32 -33.55 93.26
CA ILE A 482 -8.18 -34.64 94.23
C ILE A 482 -6.80 -35.31 94.09
N LYS A 483 -6.22 -35.75 95.20
CA LYS A 483 -4.88 -36.38 95.24
C LYS A 483 -4.98 -37.86 95.54
N GLU A 484 -4.18 -38.67 94.84
CA GLU A 484 -4.00 -40.09 95.15
C GLU A 484 -3.45 -40.24 96.58
N LYS A 485 -4.09 -41.11 97.37
CA LYS A 485 -3.86 -41.31 98.80
C LYS A 485 -4.01 -40.02 99.64
N GLY A 486 -4.73 -39.01 99.12
CA GLY A 486 -5.03 -37.78 99.85
C GLY A 486 -5.93 -38.04 101.06
N VAL A 487 -5.74 -37.26 102.14
CA VAL A 487 -6.55 -37.33 103.36
C VAL A 487 -7.37 -36.04 103.48
N TYR A 488 -8.69 -36.20 103.59
CA TYR A 488 -9.66 -35.10 103.66
C TYR A 488 -10.52 -35.22 104.93
N GLY A 489 -11.02 -34.09 105.42
CA GLY A 489 -11.85 -34.03 106.62
C GLY A 489 -13.30 -34.45 106.38
N LEU A 490 -14.00 -34.76 107.46
CA LEU A 490 -15.45 -34.95 107.44
C LEU A 490 -16.15 -33.68 106.91
N ASP A 491 -17.12 -33.89 106.02
CA ASP A 491 -17.93 -32.83 105.38
C ASP A 491 -17.10 -31.75 104.62
N GLU A 492 -15.81 -32.01 104.36
CA GLU A 492 -14.97 -31.16 103.51
C GLU A 492 -15.48 -31.19 102.06
N VAL A 493 -15.52 -30.01 101.42
CA VAL A 493 -15.87 -29.90 100.00
C VAL A 493 -14.68 -30.29 99.15
N ILE A 494 -14.77 -31.43 98.48
CA ILE A 494 -13.79 -31.87 97.48
C ILE A 494 -14.35 -31.51 96.11
N THR A 495 -13.57 -30.78 95.31
CA THR A 495 -13.95 -30.38 93.95
C THR A 495 -13.00 -31.02 92.96
N ILE A 496 -13.53 -31.77 92.00
CA ILE A 496 -12.78 -32.45 90.95
C ILE A 496 -13.07 -31.85 89.59
N GLN A 497 -12.11 -31.95 88.67
CA GLN A 497 -12.31 -31.63 87.25
C GLN A 497 -11.66 -32.68 86.36
N ALA A 498 -12.38 -33.13 85.33
CA ALA A 498 -11.91 -34.13 84.39
C ALA A 498 -11.48 -33.50 83.05
N TYR A 499 -10.33 -33.94 82.55
CA TYR A 499 -9.78 -33.51 81.27
C TYR A 499 -9.52 -34.73 80.40
N GLY A 500 -10.29 -34.83 79.31
CA GLY A 500 -10.10 -35.86 78.31
C GLY A 500 -9.16 -35.42 77.20
N ASP A 501 -8.35 -36.35 76.69
CA ASP A 501 -7.41 -36.07 75.62
C ASP A 501 -8.12 -35.79 74.29
N GLY A 502 -7.53 -34.94 73.43
CA GLY A 502 -8.14 -34.52 72.17
C GLY A 502 -9.33 -33.54 72.28
N MET A 503 -9.74 -33.15 73.49
CA MET A 503 -10.90 -32.26 73.71
C MET A 503 -10.69 -30.81 73.25
N LYS A 504 -9.45 -30.33 73.13
CA LYS A 504 -9.12 -28.95 72.69
C LYS A 504 -9.21 -28.75 71.16
N ASN A 505 -9.75 -29.71 70.44
CA ASN A 505 -9.83 -29.70 68.98
C ASN A 505 -11.08 -28.92 68.51
N GLU A 506 -10.89 -27.63 68.20
CA GLU A 506 -11.97 -26.72 67.79
C GLU A 506 -12.45 -26.94 66.34
N LYS A 507 -11.60 -27.49 65.47
CA LYS A 507 -11.88 -27.74 64.04
C LYS A 507 -11.55 -29.20 63.71
N PRO A 508 -12.35 -30.16 64.18
CA PRO A 508 -12.09 -31.57 63.96
C PRO A 508 -12.18 -31.93 62.47
N ILE A 509 -11.35 -32.88 62.06
CA ILE A 509 -11.41 -33.51 60.73
C ILE A 509 -11.79 -34.98 60.89
N ALA A 510 -12.32 -35.59 59.83
CA ALA A 510 -12.72 -36.99 59.85
C ALA A 510 -11.57 -37.89 60.35
N ASN A 511 -11.89 -38.79 61.27
CA ASN A 511 -11.00 -39.69 62.02
C ASN A 511 -10.19 -39.08 63.18
N ASP A 512 -10.44 -37.82 63.56
CA ASP A 512 -9.91 -37.32 64.85
C ASP A 512 -10.52 -38.10 66.01
N VAL A 513 -9.73 -38.31 67.06
CA VAL A 513 -10.10 -39.07 68.27
C VAL A 513 -10.02 -38.17 69.49
N ARG A 514 -11.04 -38.22 70.34
CA ARG A 514 -11.04 -37.59 71.67
C ARG A 514 -11.60 -38.52 72.73
N TYR A 515 -11.34 -38.21 73.99
CA TYR A 515 -11.98 -38.84 75.13
C TYR A 515 -12.89 -37.82 75.80
N LEU A 516 -14.20 -38.06 75.80
CA LEU A 516 -15.20 -37.20 76.41
C LEU A 516 -15.43 -37.64 77.87
N PRO A 517 -15.22 -36.79 78.90
CA PRO A 517 -15.64 -37.13 80.25
C PRO A 517 -17.16 -37.31 80.31
N THR A 518 -17.64 -38.46 80.78
CA THR A 518 -19.08 -38.78 80.81
C THR A 518 -19.68 -38.77 82.20
N GLY A 519 -18.88 -39.02 83.25
CA GLY A 519 -19.37 -39.01 84.61
C GLY A 519 -18.35 -39.49 85.62
N TRP A 520 -18.75 -39.50 86.89
CA TRP A 520 -17.92 -39.88 88.01
C TRP A 520 -18.72 -40.68 89.06
N GLN A 521 -18.02 -41.46 89.88
CA GLN A 521 -18.62 -42.35 90.86
C GLN A 521 -17.71 -42.50 92.09
N ILE A 522 -18.33 -42.51 93.27
CA ILE A 522 -17.72 -42.99 94.52
C ILE A 522 -18.56 -44.14 95.08
N SER A 523 -19.86 -43.91 95.18
CA SER A 523 -20.86 -44.95 95.52
C SER A 523 -21.98 -44.99 94.49
N THR A 524 -22.47 -43.81 94.07
CA THR A 524 -23.46 -43.65 93.00
C THR A 524 -22.83 -42.97 91.79
N TYR A 525 -23.19 -43.43 90.59
CA TYR A 525 -22.75 -42.81 89.34
C TYR A 525 -23.49 -41.49 89.09
N THR A 526 -22.75 -40.45 88.71
CA THR A 526 -23.28 -39.14 88.34
C THR A 526 -22.71 -38.73 86.98
N GLY A 527 -23.57 -38.48 86.00
CA GLY A 527 -23.17 -38.07 84.66
C GLY A 527 -22.82 -36.58 84.55
N TRP A 528 -22.04 -36.23 83.52
CA TRP A 528 -21.86 -34.85 83.06
C TRP A 528 -22.47 -34.68 81.67
N ASP A 529 -23.26 -33.61 81.49
CA ASP A 529 -23.87 -33.30 80.19
C ASP A 529 -23.00 -32.36 79.34
N LYS A 530 -22.18 -31.51 79.99
CA LYS A 530 -21.32 -30.52 79.32
C LYS A 530 -20.14 -30.07 80.18
N GLU A 531 -19.20 -29.39 79.54
CA GLU A 531 -18.08 -28.73 80.20
C GLU A 531 -18.58 -27.71 81.27
N PRO A 532 -17.84 -27.50 82.39
CA PRO A 532 -16.42 -27.81 82.60
C PRO A 532 -16.09 -29.22 83.13
N TYR A 533 -17.02 -30.19 83.11
CA TYR A 533 -16.83 -31.55 83.65
C TYR A 533 -16.26 -31.53 85.07
N GLN A 534 -16.87 -30.67 85.89
CA GLN A 534 -16.49 -30.41 87.28
C GLN A 534 -17.56 -30.95 88.21
N ALA A 535 -17.17 -31.45 89.38
CA ALA A 535 -18.10 -31.87 90.41
C ALA A 535 -17.56 -31.56 91.79
N SER A 536 -18.47 -31.23 92.72
CA SER A 536 -18.13 -31.03 94.13
C SER A 536 -18.98 -31.96 94.99
N PHE A 537 -18.36 -32.60 95.98
CA PHE A 537 -19.04 -33.53 96.88
C PHE A 537 -18.48 -33.45 98.30
N ARG A 538 -19.25 -34.00 99.25
CA ARG A 538 -18.91 -34.10 100.68
C ARG A 538 -19.16 -35.51 101.17
N ILE A 539 -18.33 -35.99 102.09
CA ILE A 539 -18.49 -37.32 102.70
C ILE A 539 -18.52 -37.15 104.22
N LYS A 540 -19.56 -37.71 104.85
CA LYS A 540 -19.84 -37.59 106.30
C LYS A 540 -19.39 -38.79 107.11
N THR A 541 -18.86 -39.82 106.47
CA THR A 541 -18.42 -41.06 107.12
C THR A 541 -16.93 -41.25 106.88
N ALA A 542 -16.16 -41.45 107.94
CA ALA A 542 -14.74 -41.74 107.82
C ALA A 542 -14.51 -43.11 107.14
N GLY A 543 -13.46 -43.22 106.34
CA GLY A 543 -13.18 -44.44 105.59
C GLY A 543 -12.29 -44.22 104.37
N ASN A 544 -11.96 -45.32 103.70
CA ASN A 544 -11.23 -45.30 102.43
C ASN A 544 -12.23 -45.33 101.27
N TYR A 545 -12.04 -44.42 100.32
CA TYR A 545 -12.91 -44.24 99.18
C TYR A 545 -12.10 -44.28 97.89
N GLN A 546 -12.77 -44.65 96.80
CA GLN A 546 -12.20 -44.61 95.46
C GLN A 546 -13.12 -43.78 94.57
N LEU A 547 -12.60 -42.69 94.05
CA LEU A 547 -13.22 -41.95 92.96
C LEU A 547 -12.93 -42.68 91.65
N GLN A 548 -13.96 -42.90 90.84
CA GLN A 548 -13.85 -43.36 89.45
C GLN A 548 -14.39 -42.25 88.54
N VAL A 549 -13.61 -41.85 87.53
CA VAL A 549 -14.06 -40.91 86.49
C VAL A 549 -14.04 -41.63 85.16
N HIS A 550 -15.17 -41.60 84.46
CA HIS A 550 -15.41 -42.32 83.22
C HIS A 550 -15.25 -41.40 82.02
N PHE A 551 -14.57 -41.90 81.00
CA PHE A 551 -14.34 -41.22 79.72
C PHE A 551 -14.80 -42.11 78.58
N GLN A 552 -15.52 -41.53 77.62
CA GLN A 552 -15.99 -42.20 76.41
C GLN A 552 -15.08 -41.83 75.23
N LYS A 553 -14.49 -42.84 74.57
CA LYS A 553 -13.77 -42.60 73.31
C LYS A 553 -14.78 -42.16 72.24
N GLN A 554 -14.45 -41.10 71.53
CA GLN A 554 -15.21 -40.62 70.39
C GLN A 554 -14.30 -40.45 69.17
N VAL A 555 -14.84 -40.75 67.99
CA VAL A 555 -14.19 -40.51 66.69
C VAL A 555 -15.06 -39.54 65.89
N PHE A 556 -14.45 -38.53 65.28
CA PHE A 556 -15.16 -37.59 64.43
C PHE A 556 -15.39 -38.20 63.04
N ASP A 557 -16.63 -38.23 62.56
CA ASP A 557 -16.98 -38.84 61.26
C ASP A 557 -16.83 -37.89 60.06
N GLY A 558 -16.57 -36.60 60.33
CA GLY A 558 -16.56 -35.52 59.33
C GLY A 558 -17.62 -34.45 59.61
N GLU A 559 -18.65 -34.79 60.38
CA GLU A 559 -19.72 -33.87 60.78
C GLU A 559 -19.89 -33.80 62.30
N LYS A 560 -19.78 -34.92 63.02
CA LYS A 560 -20.01 -35.02 64.46
C LYS A 560 -19.12 -36.06 65.15
N TRP A 561 -19.04 -35.93 66.47
CA TRP A 561 -18.32 -36.89 67.33
C TRP A 561 -19.20 -38.10 67.63
N VAL A 562 -18.73 -39.29 67.28
CA VAL A 562 -19.45 -40.55 67.43
C VAL A 562 -18.80 -41.42 68.50
N ASN A 563 -19.61 -41.88 69.47
CA ASN A 563 -19.17 -42.78 70.54
C ASN A 563 -18.66 -44.11 69.98
N GLN A 564 -17.51 -44.54 70.47
CA GLN A 564 -16.95 -45.86 70.18
C GLN A 564 -17.27 -46.85 71.30
N LYS A 565 -16.92 -48.13 71.12
CA LYS A 565 -17.16 -49.15 72.16
C LYS A 565 -16.20 -48.99 73.35
N GLU A 566 -15.04 -48.40 73.12
CA GLU A 566 -14.00 -48.25 74.13
C GLU A 566 -14.29 -47.10 75.10
N THR A 567 -14.03 -47.36 76.37
CA THR A 567 -14.13 -46.40 77.47
C THR A 567 -12.86 -46.44 78.30
N ASP A 568 -12.55 -45.35 78.99
CA ASP A 568 -11.46 -45.28 79.97
C ASP A 568 -12.01 -44.90 81.35
N VAL A 569 -11.39 -45.42 82.41
CA VAL A 569 -11.79 -45.12 83.79
C VAL A 569 -10.54 -44.77 84.60
N LYS A 570 -10.45 -43.52 85.04
CA LYS A 570 -9.40 -43.07 85.96
C LYS A 570 -9.86 -43.24 87.39
N LYS A 571 -9.01 -43.85 88.21
CA LYS A 571 -9.28 -44.17 89.61
C LYS A 571 -8.37 -43.35 90.50
N VAL A 572 -8.93 -42.74 91.54
CA VAL A 572 -8.18 -42.04 92.58
C VAL A 572 -8.60 -42.56 93.95
N ASN A 573 -7.67 -43.16 94.69
CA ASN A 573 -7.94 -43.63 96.06
C ASN A 573 -7.67 -42.49 97.05
N PHE A 574 -8.54 -42.30 98.04
CA PHE A 574 -8.38 -41.26 99.07
C PHE A 574 -9.04 -41.69 100.39
N THR A 575 -8.75 -40.97 101.47
CA THR A 575 -9.24 -41.29 102.81
C THR A 575 -9.97 -40.09 103.41
N ILE A 576 -11.12 -40.35 104.04
CA ILE A 576 -11.85 -39.39 104.89
C ILE A 576 -11.53 -39.70 106.35
N SER A 577 -11.04 -38.72 107.10
CA SER A 577 -10.63 -38.86 108.50
C SER A 577 -11.41 -37.92 109.42
N THR A 578 -11.73 -38.42 110.63
CA THR A 578 -12.32 -37.62 111.73
C THR A 578 -11.32 -36.61 112.30
N ASN A 579 -10.04 -36.96 112.30
CA ASN A 579 -8.93 -36.11 112.71
C ASN A 579 -8.11 -35.77 111.47
N LYS A 580 -8.50 -34.72 110.75
CA LYS A 580 -7.62 -34.10 109.75
C LYS A 580 -6.46 -33.48 110.52
N VAL A 581 -5.40 -34.25 110.76
CA VAL A 581 -4.13 -33.69 111.20
C VAL A 581 -3.64 -32.87 110.01
N VAL A 582 -3.82 -31.56 110.08
CA VAL A 582 -3.14 -30.64 109.17
C VAL A 582 -1.65 -30.82 109.47
N PRO A 583 -0.82 -31.34 108.56
CA PRO A 583 0.61 -31.32 108.80
C PRO A 583 1.03 -29.85 108.94
N VAL A 584 1.56 -29.48 110.11
CA VAL A 584 2.35 -28.27 110.26
C VAL A 584 3.47 -28.36 109.23
N LYS A 585 3.57 -27.36 108.34
CA LYS A 585 4.78 -27.16 107.54
C LYS A 585 5.93 -26.88 108.50
N THR A 586 6.73 -27.89 108.81
CA THR A 586 8.15 -27.69 109.11
C THR A 586 8.88 -27.71 107.78
N GLY A 587 9.69 -26.68 107.56
CA GLY A 587 10.40 -26.43 106.32
C GLY A 587 11.40 -27.51 105.94
N ASP A 588 11.88 -27.36 104.71
CA ASP A 588 12.95 -28.10 104.05
C ASP A 588 12.67 -29.58 103.71
N GLU A 589 12.00 -29.77 102.57
CA GLU A 589 12.52 -30.69 101.55
C GLU A 589 12.46 -30.01 100.18
N SER A 590 13.64 -29.56 99.75
CA SER A 590 13.94 -29.09 98.40
C SER A 590 13.46 -30.11 97.35
N PRO A 591 12.85 -29.66 96.25
CA PRO A 591 12.23 -30.56 95.27
C PRO A 591 13.29 -31.24 94.41
N ILE A 592 13.40 -32.57 94.53
CA ILE A 592 14.14 -33.40 93.58
C ILE A 592 13.17 -33.86 92.49
N LEU A 593 13.48 -33.45 91.25
CA LEU A 593 12.94 -33.90 89.96
C LEU A 593 11.50 -33.49 89.57
N MET A 594 11.34 -32.22 89.19
CA MET A 594 10.55 -31.83 88.01
C MET A 594 11.20 -30.61 87.37
N LEU A 595 12.37 -30.83 86.75
CA LEU A 595 13.04 -29.88 85.86
C LEU A 595 14.04 -30.61 84.95
N ALA A 596 13.53 -31.55 84.17
CA ALA A 596 14.13 -31.95 82.91
C ALA A 596 13.05 -31.75 81.84
N VAL A 597 13.32 -30.85 80.88
CA VAL A 597 12.63 -30.53 79.61
C VAL A 597 12.46 -29.01 79.33
N LEU A 598 12.89 -28.11 80.22
CA LEU A 598 12.98 -26.66 79.90
C LEU A 598 14.39 -26.06 80.03
N VAL A 599 15.43 -26.80 79.61
CA VAL A 599 16.79 -26.24 79.31
C VAL A 599 17.37 -26.81 78.00
N LEU A 600 16.54 -27.21 77.03
CA LEU A 600 16.98 -27.51 75.66
C LEU A 600 16.40 -26.54 74.61
N LEU A 601 16.05 -25.33 75.03
CA LEU A 601 15.80 -24.17 74.16
C LEU A 601 16.60 -22.93 74.60
N SER A 602 17.85 -23.13 75.02
CA SER A 602 18.82 -22.03 75.16
C SER A 602 20.22 -22.39 74.68
N ALA A 603 20.35 -23.35 73.76
CA ALA A 603 21.62 -23.70 73.09
C ALA A 603 21.52 -23.74 71.55
N THR A 604 20.49 -23.13 70.96
CA THR A 604 20.43 -22.80 69.52
C THR A 604 19.93 -21.37 69.26
N ALA A 605 20.11 -20.47 70.23
CA ALA A 605 19.88 -19.02 70.08
C ALA A 605 21.18 -18.18 70.03
N MET A 606 22.36 -18.82 70.04
CA MET A 606 23.66 -18.17 69.80
C MET A 606 24.49 -18.89 68.73
N ALA A 607 23.86 -19.26 67.61
CA ALA A 607 24.57 -19.69 66.40
C ALA A 607 23.96 -19.18 65.08
N ILE A 608 22.99 -18.24 65.13
CA ILE A 608 22.41 -17.59 63.93
C ILE A 608 22.55 -16.05 63.98
N GLY A 609 23.11 -15.48 65.05
CA GLY A 609 23.41 -14.05 65.14
C GLY A 609 24.70 -13.59 64.44
N MET A 610 25.56 -14.52 64.03
CA MET A 610 26.90 -14.21 63.46
C MET A 610 27.09 -14.71 62.02
N GLY A 611 26.04 -15.20 61.37
CA GLY A 611 26.07 -15.66 59.96
C GLY A 611 25.53 -14.66 58.93
N TRP A 612 24.93 -13.54 59.37
CA TRP A 612 24.28 -12.56 58.48
C TRP A 612 25.11 -11.30 58.20
N ARG A 613 26.37 -11.24 58.62
CA ARG A 613 27.27 -10.09 58.36
C ARG A 613 28.45 -10.35 57.42
N LEU A 614 28.43 -11.43 56.62
CA LEU A 614 29.52 -11.71 55.66
C LEU A 614 29.09 -12.33 54.31
N ARG A 615 27.88 -12.03 53.82
CA ARG A 615 27.47 -12.31 52.42
C ARG A 615 26.73 -11.14 51.74
N ARG A 616 27.26 -9.93 51.93
CA ARG A 616 27.09 -8.79 51.02
C ARG A 616 28.44 -8.12 50.78
N LYS A 617 29.33 -8.87 50.13
CA LYS A 617 30.39 -8.37 49.26
C LYS A 617 30.71 -9.54 48.34
N ILE A 618 30.72 -9.29 47.03
CA ILE A 618 30.78 -10.25 45.92
C ILE A 618 29.40 -10.83 45.54
N ARG A 619 28.56 -9.97 44.96
CA ARG A 619 28.22 -10.08 43.53
C ARG A 619 27.95 -8.68 43.00
#